data_AF-A0A137Q589-F1
#
_entry.id   AF-A0A137Q589-F1
#
_cell.length_a   1.000
_cell.length_b   1.000
_cell.length_c   1.000
_cell.angle_alpha   90.00
_cell.angle_beta   90.00
_cell.angle_gamma   90.00
#
_symmetry.space_group_name_H-M   'P 1'
#
loop_
_entity.id
_entity.type
_entity.pdbx_description
1 polymer ?
#
loop_
_entity_poly.entity_id
_entity_poly.type
_entity_poly.pdbx_seq_one_letter_code
_entity_poly.pdbx_strand_id
1 'polypeptide(L)'
;EASQLMSEEHRTLGYRPPPGSLASEAQAAASKHDTGNLAKHNIETLQQAAKEDADRISKERAGIQREGLNIHDLTEDQARQLMSEEHKELGYRPPAGSLASNVQNEVRKKQRDVDHDVIREAAIRDARKIRKERGETM
;
A
#
# COMPACT_ATOMS: atom_id res chain seq x y z
N GLU A 1 -16.79 -14.53 14.96
CA GLU A 1 -15.40 -15.01 14.87
C GLU A 1 -14.61 -14.27 13.78
N ALA A 2 -15.07 -14.24 12.51
CA ALA A 2 -14.40 -13.47 11.44
C ALA A 2 -14.14 -11.98 11.76
N SER A 3 -15.09 -11.28 12.40
CA SER A 3 -14.91 -9.88 12.81
C SER A 3 -13.87 -9.70 13.92
N GLN A 4 -13.66 -10.71 14.78
CA GLN A 4 -12.63 -10.66 15.82
C GLN A 4 -11.25 -10.84 15.20
N LEU A 5 -11.10 -11.74 14.21
CA LEU A 5 -9.86 -11.92 13.47
C LEU A 5 -9.44 -10.64 12.74
N MET A 6 -10.40 -10.00 12.06
CA MET A 6 -10.15 -8.72 11.38
C MET A 6 -9.71 -7.62 12.36
N SER A 7 -10.35 -7.53 13.53
CA SER A 7 -10.00 -6.53 14.54
C SER A 7 -8.60 -6.73 15.12
N GLU A 8 -8.19 -7.98 15.34
CA GLU A 8 -6.86 -8.30 15.86
C GLU A 8 -5.78 -8.10 14.80
N GLU A 9 -5.98 -8.55 13.55
CA GLU A 9 -5.02 -8.26 12.47
C GLU A 9 -4.90 -6.76 12.22
N HIS A 10 -6.02 -6.03 12.20
CA HIS A 10 -6.00 -4.57 12.07
C HIS A 10 -5.26 -3.90 13.22
N ARG A 11 -5.47 -4.34 14.47
CA ARG A 11 -4.78 -3.80 15.65
C ARG A 11 -3.28 -4.07 15.59
N THR A 12 -2.87 -5.20 15.02
CA THR A 12 -1.46 -5.60 14.91
C THR A 12 -0.77 -4.91 13.73
N LEU A 13 -1.44 -4.77 12.60
CA LEU A 13 -0.93 -4.13 11.38
C LEU A 13 -1.04 -2.60 11.41
N GLY A 14 -2.01 -2.05 12.14
CA GLY A 14 -2.34 -0.62 12.17
C GLY A 14 -3.17 -0.12 10.98
N TYR A 15 -3.57 -1.01 10.07
CA TYR A 15 -4.41 -0.71 8.89
C TYR A 15 -5.28 -1.91 8.54
N ARG A 16 -6.25 -1.72 7.63
CA ARG A 16 -7.16 -2.80 7.20
C ARG A 16 -6.37 -3.98 6.60
N PRO A 17 -6.59 -5.22 7.08
CA PRO A 17 -5.89 -6.38 6.56
C PRO A 17 -6.07 -6.49 5.03
N PRO A 18 -4.99 -6.75 4.27
CA PRO A 18 -5.05 -6.83 2.82
C PRO A 18 -5.91 -8.00 2.33
N PRO A 19 -6.48 -7.93 1.12
CA PRO A 19 -7.21 -9.05 0.54
C PRO A 19 -6.30 -10.26 0.36
N GLY A 20 -6.75 -11.43 0.82
CA GLY A 20 -5.96 -12.67 0.87
C GLY A 20 -5.21 -12.92 2.18
N SER A 21 -5.35 -12.03 3.18
CA SER A 21 -4.96 -12.36 4.56
C SER A 21 -6.02 -13.25 5.23
N LEU A 22 -5.63 -13.95 6.29
CA LEU A 22 -6.50 -14.90 6.99
C LEU A 22 -7.79 -14.23 7.49
N ALA A 23 -7.70 -13.00 8.01
CA ALA A 23 -8.89 -12.21 8.35
C ALA A 23 -9.77 -11.84 7.15
N SER A 24 -9.18 -11.46 6.01
CA SER A 24 -9.94 -11.14 4.79
C SER A 24 -10.62 -12.38 4.22
N GLU A 25 -9.98 -13.54 4.27
CA GLU A 25 -10.55 -14.82 3.82
C GLU A 25 -11.65 -15.29 4.76
N ALA A 26 -11.45 -15.17 6.08
CA ALA A 26 -12.48 -15.48 7.07
C ALA A 26 -13.73 -14.59 6.90
N GLN A 27 -13.56 -13.30 6.60
CA GLN A 27 -14.69 -12.43 6.25
C GLN A 27 -15.33 -12.82 4.93
N ALA A 28 -14.55 -13.10 3.88
CA ALA A 28 -15.08 -13.51 2.59
C ALA A 28 -15.85 -14.85 2.66
N ALA A 29 -15.39 -15.78 3.50
CA ALA A 29 -16.07 -17.05 3.77
C ALA A 29 -17.35 -16.85 4.59
N ALA A 30 -17.32 -16.00 5.64
CA ALA A 30 -18.51 -15.65 6.42
C ALA A 30 -19.57 -14.92 5.58
N SER A 31 -19.17 -14.04 4.67
CA SER A 31 -20.10 -13.35 3.75
C SER A 31 -20.70 -14.27 2.69
N LYS A 32 -20.08 -15.43 2.40
CA LYS A 32 -20.59 -16.44 1.45
C LYS A 32 -21.44 -17.53 2.12
N HIS A 33 -21.29 -17.72 3.42
CA HIS A 33 -22.03 -18.71 4.22
C HIS A 33 -22.81 -18.03 5.36
N ASP A 34 -24.05 -17.62 5.12
CA ASP A 34 -25.02 -17.22 6.17
C ASP A 34 -25.71 -18.43 6.84
N THR A 35 -25.15 -19.62 6.66
CA THR A 35 -25.68 -20.84 7.27
C THR A 35 -24.88 -21.16 8.50
N GLY A 36 -25.47 -20.81 9.64
CA GLY A 36 -24.97 -21.10 10.97
C GLY A 36 -24.52 -22.55 11.15
N ASN A 37 -23.64 -22.72 12.14
CA ASN A 37 -23.01 -23.95 12.58
C ASN A 37 -21.68 -24.29 11.89
N LEU A 38 -20.73 -23.36 11.97
CA LEU A 38 -19.30 -23.70 11.93
C LEU A 38 -18.85 -23.87 13.37
N ALA A 39 -18.19 -25.00 13.62
CA ALA A 39 -17.68 -25.41 14.92
C ALA A 39 -17.00 -24.22 15.61
N LYS A 40 -17.26 -24.06 16.91
CA LYS A 40 -16.55 -23.13 17.80
C LYS A 40 -15.06 -23.48 17.77
N HIS A 41 -14.33 -23.01 16.77
CA HIS A 41 -12.90 -23.16 16.71
C HIS A 41 -12.35 -22.26 17.82
N ASN A 42 -11.44 -22.81 18.64
CA ASN A 42 -10.89 -22.11 19.80
C ASN A 42 -10.39 -20.73 19.37
N ILE A 43 -11.05 -19.69 19.87
CA ILE A 43 -10.82 -18.30 19.46
C ILE A 43 -9.35 -17.90 19.64
N GLU A 44 -8.68 -18.46 20.66
CA GLU A 44 -7.25 -18.28 20.92
C GLU A 44 -6.37 -18.80 19.77
N THR A 45 -6.68 -19.95 19.18
CA THR A 45 -5.91 -20.51 18.06
C THR A 45 -6.01 -19.64 16.80
N LEU A 46 -7.18 -19.07 16.56
CA LEU A 46 -7.42 -18.16 15.45
C LEU A 46 -6.72 -16.81 15.67
N GLN A 47 -6.77 -16.27 16.90
CA GLN A 47 -6.04 -15.05 17.25
C GLN A 47 -4.52 -15.22 17.10
N GLN A 48 -3.99 -16.38 17.49
CA GLN A 48 -2.57 -16.68 17.34
C GLN A 48 -2.18 -16.76 15.85
N ALA A 49 -2.98 -17.45 15.03
CA ALA A 49 -2.76 -17.52 13.58
C ALA A 49 -2.83 -16.14 12.90
N ALA A 50 -3.78 -15.29 13.30
CA ALA A 50 -3.90 -13.91 12.82
C ALA A 50 -2.66 -13.05 13.17
N LYS A 51 -2.13 -13.19 14.40
CA LYS A 51 -0.90 -12.48 14.80
C LYS A 51 0.31 -12.96 14.00
N GLU A 52 0.44 -14.27 13.80
CA GLU A 52 1.53 -14.86 13.02
C GLU A 52 1.47 -14.43 11.55
N ASP A 53 0.28 -14.37 10.95
CA ASP A 53 0.10 -13.87 9.58
C ASP A 53 0.38 -12.36 9.48
N ALA A 54 -0.06 -11.57 10.46
CA ALA A 54 0.28 -10.14 10.55
C ALA A 54 1.80 -9.91 10.66
N ASP A 55 2.49 -10.72 11.47
CA ASP A 55 3.94 -10.68 11.61
C ASP A 55 4.67 -11.13 10.35
N ARG A 56 4.13 -12.10 9.62
CA ARG A 56 4.65 -12.51 8.32
C ARG A 56 4.52 -11.38 7.29
N ILE A 57 3.36 -10.74 7.21
CA ILE A 57 3.09 -9.61 6.29
C ILE A 57 3.97 -8.41 6.66
N SER A 58 4.15 -8.12 7.95
CA SER A 58 5.01 -7.02 8.40
C SER A 58 6.47 -7.29 8.04
N LYS A 59 6.96 -8.53 8.20
CA LYS A 59 8.32 -8.94 7.80
C LYS A 59 8.51 -8.99 6.29
N GLU A 60 7.52 -9.40 5.52
CA GLU A 60 7.56 -9.40 4.05
C GLU A 60 7.64 -7.96 3.52
N ARG A 61 6.80 -7.05 4.06
CA ARG A 61 6.87 -5.62 3.76
C ARG A 61 8.16 -4.97 4.25
N ALA A 62 8.67 -5.36 5.41
CA ALA A 62 9.95 -4.89 5.92
C ALA A 62 11.14 -5.47 5.12
N GLY A 63 11.01 -6.66 4.53
CA GLY A 63 11.98 -7.25 3.62
C GLY A 63 12.19 -6.39 2.38
N ILE A 64 11.09 -5.86 1.82
CA ILE A 64 11.13 -4.88 0.73
C ILE A 64 11.86 -3.59 1.16
N GLN A 65 11.69 -3.16 2.42
CA GLN A 65 12.43 -2.01 2.97
C GLN A 65 13.90 -2.32 3.28
N ARG A 66 14.26 -3.57 3.59
CA ARG A 66 15.63 -4.00 3.90
C ARG A 66 16.57 -4.01 2.69
N GLU A 67 16.02 -4.04 1.48
CA GLU A 67 16.77 -3.81 0.23
C GLU A 67 17.10 -2.32 -0.01
N GLY A 68 16.78 -1.44 0.96
CA GLY A 68 17.09 -0.01 0.90
C GLY A 68 16.15 0.79 0.00
N LEU A 69 15.14 0.14 -0.59
CA LEU A 69 14.13 0.78 -1.42
C LEU A 69 12.93 1.20 -0.56
N ASN A 70 12.96 2.44 -0.09
CA ASN A 70 11.80 3.02 0.57
C ASN A 70 10.71 3.33 -0.47
N ILE A 71 9.71 2.46 -0.58
CA ILE A 71 8.66 2.55 -1.60
C ILE A 71 7.97 3.92 -1.63
N HIS A 72 7.85 4.56 -0.47
CA HIS A 72 7.18 5.85 -0.30
C HIS A 72 7.97 7.06 -0.82
N ASP A 73 9.29 6.90 -0.97
CA ASP A 73 10.20 7.95 -1.44
C ASP A 73 10.58 7.80 -2.92
N LEU A 74 10.15 6.71 -3.58
CA LEU A 74 10.44 6.47 -4.98
C LEU A 74 9.74 7.49 -5.89
N THR A 75 10.46 7.95 -6.90
CA THR A 75 9.91 8.76 -7.98
C THR A 75 9.24 7.89 -9.06
N GLU A 76 8.45 8.50 -9.95
CA GLU A 76 7.83 7.78 -11.06
C GLU A 76 8.86 7.13 -12.00
N ASP A 77 9.99 7.78 -12.21
CA ASP A 77 11.06 7.25 -13.06
C ASP A 77 11.72 6.02 -12.43
N GLN A 78 11.99 6.05 -11.12
CA GLN A 78 12.53 4.89 -10.41
C GLN A 78 11.54 3.72 -10.41
N ALA A 79 10.25 4.02 -10.23
CA ALA A 79 9.19 3.01 -10.35
C ALA A 79 9.16 2.37 -11.74
N ARG A 80 9.34 3.15 -12.81
CA ARG A 80 9.35 2.65 -14.20
C ARG A 80 10.59 1.82 -14.46
N GLN A 81 11.74 2.24 -13.95
CA GLN A 81 12.98 1.49 -14.07
C GLN A 81 12.87 0.13 -13.38
N LEU A 82 12.35 0.11 -12.15
CA LEU A 82 12.12 -1.14 -11.41
C LEU A 82 11.15 -2.07 -12.17
N MET A 83 10.09 -1.54 -12.76
CA MET A 83 9.17 -2.30 -13.62
C MET A 83 9.85 -2.85 -14.88
N SER A 84 10.72 -2.07 -15.51
CA SER A 84 11.47 -2.51 -16.68
C SER A 84 12.46 -3.61 -16.34
N GLU A 85 13.19 -3.51 -15.22
CA GLU A 85 14.13 -4.55 -14.79
C GLU A 85 13.39 -5.84 -14.44
N GLU A 86 12.28 -5.75 -13.69
CA GLU A 86 11.46 -6.91 -13.37
C GLU A 86 10.84 -7.54 -14.63
N HIS A 87 10.42 -6.74 -15.62
CA HIS A 87 9.96 -7.25 -16.91
C HIS A 87 11.06 -7.96 -17.71
N LYS A 88 12.31 -7.46 -17.68
CA LYS A 88 13.44 -8.10 -18.36
C LYS A 88 13.76 -9.45 -17.73
N GLU A 89 13.77 -9.51 -16.40
CA GLU A 89 14.02 -10.74 -15.65
C GLU A 89 12.92 -11.79 -15.86
N LEU A 90 11.65 -11.37 -15.80
CA LEU A 90 10.52 -12.28 -16.01
C LEU A 90 10.30 -12.65 -17.48
N GLY A 91 10.73 -11.81 -18.41
CA GLY A 91 10.44 -11.93 -19.84
C GLY A 91 9.00 -11.56 -20.21
N TYR A 92 8.19 -11.12 -19.24
CA TYR A 92 6.81 -10.68 -19.44
C TYR A 92 6.45 -9.57 -18.46
N ARG A 93 5.28 -8.95 -18.66
CA ARG A 93 4.83 -7.85 -17.81
C ARG A 93 4.63 -8.31 -16.36
N PRO A 94 5.25 -7.62 -15.37
CA PRO A 94 5.08 -7.95 -13.97
C PRO A 94 3.61 -8.09 -13.58
N PRO A 95 3.22 -9.17 -12.87
CA PRO A 95 1.83 -9.40 -12.48
C PRO A 95 1.39 -8.42 -11.38
N ALA A 96 0.08 -8.32 -11.18
CA ALA A 96 -0.47 -7.55 -10.06
C ALA A 96 -0.01 -8.15 -8.73
N GLY A 97 0.39 -7.29 -7.79
CA GLY A 97 0.94 -7.69 -6.49
C GLY A 97 2.47 -7.85 -6.46
N SER A 98 3.14 -7.80 -7.61
CA SER A 98 4.61 -7.77 -7.68
C SER A 98 5.20 -6.46 -7.16
N LEU A 99 6.51 -6.44 -6.88
CA LEU A 99 7.19 -5.27 -6.32
C LEU A 99 7.02 -4.04 -7.23
N ALA A 100 7.31 -4.19 -8.54
CA ALA A 100 7.06 -3.17 -9.54
C ALA A 100 5.62 -2.66 -9.55
N SER A 101 4.65 -3.57 -9.52
CA SER A 101 3.22 -3.22 -9.54
C SER A 101 2.80 -2.43 -8.30
N ASN A 102 3.33 -2.79 -7.13
CA ASN A 102 3.02 -2.11 -5.87
C ASN A 102 3.63 -0.70 -5.83
N VAL A 103 4.89 -0.55 -6.27
CA VAL A 103 5.55 0.77 -6.36
C VAL A 103 4.81 1.69 -7.34
N GLN A 104 4.43 1.19 -8.51
CA GLN A 104 3.68 1.95 -9.51
C GLN A 104 2.33 2.45 -8.97
N ASN A 105 1.62 1.62 -8.20
CA ASN A 105 0.37 2.01 -7.57
C ASN A 105 0.57 3.09 -6.49
N GLU A 106 1.62 2.98 -5.70
CA GLU A 106 1.90 3.94 -4.62
C GLU A 106 2.29 5.32 -5.18
N VAL A 107 3.14 5.38 -6.21
CA VAL A 107 3.49 6.63 -6.89
C VAL A 107 2.27 7.28 -7.52
N ARG A 108 1.40 6.49 -8.16
CA ARG A 108 0.15 7.01 -8.76
C ARG A 108 -0.81 7.57 -7.72
N LYS A 109 -0.90 6.97 -6.53
CA LYS A 109 -1.70 7.53 -5.43
C LYS A 109 -1.10 8.86 -4.97
N LYS A 110 0.22 8.91 -4.75
CA LYS A 110 0.93 10.13 -4.36
C LYS A 110 0.68 11.28 -5.35
N GLN A 111 0.70 11.01 -6.65
CA GLN A 111 0.36 12.00 -7.68
C GLN A 111 -1.09 12.48 -7.63
N ARG A 112 -2.04 11.61 -7.28
CA ARG A 112 -3.46 11.97 -7.15
C ARG A 112 -3.74 12.84 -5.93
N ASP A 113 -2.98 12.65 -4.86
CA ASP A 113 -3.13 13.40 -3.61
C ASP A 113 -2.43 14.77 -3.66
N VAL A 114 -1.63 15.07 -4.70
CA VAL A 114 -1.10 16.42 -4.89
C VAL A 114 -2.21 17.31 -5.46
N ASP A 115 -2.79 18.12 -4.58
CA ASP A 115 -3.89 19.00 -4.93
C ASP A 115 -3.46 20.05 -5.97
N HIS A 116 -4.01 19.96 -7.18
CA HIS A 116 -3.58 20.76 -8.32
C HIS A 116 -3.72 22.27 -8.06
N ASP A 117 -4.70 22.66 -7.24
CA ASP A 117 -4.90 24.05 -6.84
C ASP A 117 -3.78 24.56 -5.92
N VAL A 118 -3.26 23.71 -5.03
CA VAL A 118 -2.11 24.03 -4.18
C VAL A 118 -0.84 24.22 -5.03
N ILE A 119 -0.62 23.37 -6.03
CA ILE A 119 0.49 23.52 -6.98
C ILE A 119 0.36 24.84 -7.75
N ARG A 120 -0.84 25.14 -8.23
CA ARG A 120 -1.13 26.37 -8.99
C ARG A 120 -0.87 27.61 -8.14
N GLU A 121 -1.34 27.65 -6.89
CA GLU A 121 -1.08 28.77 -5.99
C GLU A 121 0.41 28.92 -5.67
N ALA A 122 1.11 27.81 -5.41
CA ALA A 122 2.54 27.82 -5.16
C ALA A 122 3.31 28.38 -6.37
N ALA A 123 2.96 27.95 -7.57
CA ALA A 123 3.57 28.43 -8.82
C ALA A 123 3.31 29.92 -9.06
N ILE A 124 2.08 30.41 -8.81
CA ILE A 124 1.76 31.85 -8.94
C ILE A 124 2.56 32.68 -7.93
N ARG A 125 2.67 32.20 -6.69
CA ARG A 125 3.42 32.89 -5.62
C ARG A 125 4.91 32.97 -5.97
N ASP A 126 5.48 31.88 -6.46
CA ASP A 126 6.88 31.82 -6.88
C ASP A 126 7.15 32.73 -8.09
N ALA A 127 6.28 32.68 -9.12
CA ALA A 127 6.38 33.56 -10.27
C ALA A 127 6.32 35.05 -9.90
N ARG A 128 5.48 35.44 -8.93
CA ARG A 128 5.42 36.80 -8.40
C ARG A 128 6.70 37.20 -7.68
N LYS A 129 7.27 36.28 -6.88
CA LYS A 129 8.54 36.50 -6.18
C LYS A 129 9.68 36.73 -7.17
N ILE A 130 9.79 35.87 -8.19
CA ILE A 130 10.81 35.97 -9.25
C ILE A 130 10.66 37.29 -10.02
N ARG A 131 9.45 37.71 -10.40
CA ARG A 131 9.24 39.00 -11.08
C ARG A 131 9.69 40.19 -10.24
N LYS A 132 9.39 40.18 -8.95
CA LYS A 132 9.81 41.23 -8.01
C LYS A 132 11.34 41.26 -7.87
N GLU A 133 11.99 40.10 -7.80
CA GLU A 133 13.45 39.99 -7.74
C GLU A 133 14.14 40.42 -9.05
N ARG A 134 13.52 40.14 -10.21
CA ARG A 134 14.03 40.54 -11.53
C ARG A 134 13.81 42.01 -11.87
N GLY A 135 13.16 42.78 -11.00
CA GLY A 135 12.88 44.20 -11.25
C GLY A 135 11.85 44.43 -12.36
N GLU A 136 11.10 43.41 -12.75
CA GLU A 136 9.99 43.52 -13.70
C GLU A 136 8.77 44.08 -12.95
N THR A 137 8.79 45.38 -12.65
CA THR A 137 7.59 46.14 -12.32
C THR A 137 6.87 46.43 -13.63
N MET A 138 5.61 45.98 -13.76
CA MET A 138 4.74 46.40 -14.88
C MET A 138 4.59 47.91 -14.92
#